data_AF-A0A954K134-F1
#
_entry.id   AF-A0A954K134-F1
#
_cell.length_a   1.000
_cell.length_b   1.000
_cell.length_c   1.000
_cell.angle_alpha   90.00
_cell.angle_beta   90.00
_cell.angle_gamma   90.00
#
_symmetry.space_group_name_H-M   'P 1'
#
loop_
_entity.id
_entity.type
_entity.pdbx_description
1 polymer ?
#
loop_
_entity_poly.entity_id
_entity_poly.type
_entity_poly.pdbx_seq_one_letter_code
_entity_poly.pdbx_strand_id
1 'polypeptide(L)'
;MFVGDHFYGKVDHVPGMFFVKTRFLHYLWIPVVPRESWLICDDGTSARVRIPLRWKSVLLAWVRTFLVTMVSSLIISTVAFARMEPEAGKIHPGIIALVPWGIALVLAVIFVISYRFSRATPHRAIQLGELLSIPSADVERKFCWPDSTFDAPESREVITEITGGMVEASEAMVGAVGEAPGQVLYFAVLLTVTMGIACLGLVLGAGVLYGVTHIAGTSATVVYSTTLLTATAIPVLIARLCHRMLHQPVYFGESRGFWITLCCTSWVLGALLSIFTIL
;
A
#
# COMPACT_ATOMS: atom_id res chain seq x y z
N MET A 1 3.64 15.75 -23.31
CA MET A 1 4.15 14.98 -24.46
C MET A 1 3.72 13.52 -24.28
N PHE A 2 3.07 12.90 -25.28
CA PHE A 2 2.54 11.54 -25.14
C PHE A 2 3.62 10.45 -25.18
N VAL A 3 4.70 10.69 -25.93
CA VAL A 3 5.91 9.86 -25.99
C VAL A 3 7.05 10.61 -25.32
N GLY A 4 7.84 9.93 -24.49
CA GLY A 4 8.99 10.55 -23.82
C GLY A 4 9.88 9.54 -23.12
N ASP A 5 11.01 10.01 -22.59
CA ASP A 5 11.91 9.20 -21.75
C ASP A 5 11.73 9.62 -20.28
N HIS A 6 11.48 8.66 -19.39
CA HIS A 6 11.33 8.91 -17.95
C HIS A 6 11.88 7.76 -17.09
N PHE A 7 12.17 8.04 -15.82
CA PHE A 7 12.74 7.07 -14.89
C PHE A 7 11.65 6.35 -14.10
N TYR A 8 11.59 5.03 -14.21
CA TYR A 8 10.63 4.17 -13.50
C TYR A 8 11.33 3.09 -12.68
N GLY A 9 10.55 2.41 -11.83
CA GLY A 9 11.01 1.21 -11.12
C GLY A 9 12.11 1.49 -10.09
N LYS A 10 11.89 2.39 -9.13
CA LYS A 10 12.82 2.62 -8.00
C LYS A 10 13.03 1.30 -7.24
N VAL A 11 14.26 0.80 -7.23
CA VAL A 11 14.72 -0.41 -6.55
C VAL A 11 16.09 -0.21 -5.92
N ASP A 12 16.54 -1.20 -5.14
CA ASP A 12 17.81 -1.21 -4.43
C ASP A 12 18.06 0.12 -3.69
N HIS A 13 17.00 0.62 -3.05
CA HIS A 13 17.01 1.91 -2.40
C HIS A 13 17.68 1.82 -1.03
N VAL A 14 18.68 2.69 -0.82
CA VAL A 14 19.32 2.97 0.46
C VAL A 14 18.88 4.37 0.88
N PRO A 15 18.02 4.50 1.92
CA PRO A 15 17.41 5.76 2.32
C PRO A 15 18.42 6.89 2.47
N GLY A 16 18.23 8.02 1.80
CA GLY A 16 19.09 9.20 1.92
C GLY A 16 20.54 8.97 1.47
N MET A 17 20.78 7.97 0.64
CA MET A 17 22.06 7.75 -0.03
C MET A 17 21.87 7.62 -1.54
N PHE A 18 21.23 6.55 -2.00
CA PHE A 18 21.03 6.31 -3.44
C PHE A 18 19.93 5.29 -3.73
N PHE A 19 19.53 5.22 -5.00
CA PHE A 19 18.65 4.20 -5.53
C PHE A 19 18.93 3.92 -7.00
N VAL A 20 18.41 2.79 -7.49
CA VAL A 20 18.41 2.45 -8.90
C VAL A 20 17.04 2.75 -9.52
N LYS A 21 17.02 3.46 -10.64
CA LYS A 21 15.84 3.58 -11.53
C LYS A 21 16.23 3.18 -12.96
N THR A 22 15.28 2.67 -13.73
CA THR A 22 15.48 2.38 -15.15
C THR A 22 14.81 3.45 -15.99
N ARG A 23 15.53 3.97 -16.99
CA ARG A 23 15.00 4.88 -17.99
C ARG A 23 14.20 4.07 -19.01
N PHE A 24 12.94 4.44 -19.19
CA PHE A 24 12.06 3.85 -20.18
C PHE A 24 11.64 4.88 -21.21
N LEU A 25 11.50 4.43 -22.45
CA LEU A 25 10.61 5.07 -23.40
C LEU A 25 9.17 4.77 -22.95
N HIS A 26 8.39 5.80 -22.70
CA HIS A 26 7.00 5.68 -22.29
C HIS A 26 6.04 6.19 -23.35
N TYR A 27 4.84 5.62 -23.39
CA TYR A 27 3.68 6.12 -24.13
C TYR A 27 2.53 6.30 -23.14
N LEU A 28 1.94 7.50 -23.04
CA LEU A 28 0.89 7.81 -22.07
C LEU A 28 1.27 7.39 -20.63
N TRP A 29 2.50 7.71 -20.20
CA TRP A 29 3.06 7.34 -18.90
C TRP A 29 3.20 5.83 -18.63
N ILE A 30 2.92 4.97 -19.61
CA ILE A 30 3.15 3.52 -19.55
C ILE A 30 4.59 3.25 -20.00
N PRO A 31 5.46 2.65 -19.16
CA PRO A 31 6.83 2.31 -19.52
C PRO A 31 6.82 1.14 -20.52
N VAL A 32 7.18 1.40 -21.79
CA VAL A 32 7.11 0.40 -22.87
C VAL A 32 8.46 -0.27 -23.08
N VAL A 33 9.51 0.50 -23.39
CA VAL A 33 10.83 -0.04 -23.75
C VAL A 33 11.88 0.38 -22.73
N PRO A 34 12.49 -0.55 -21.98
CA PRO A 34 13.61 -0.23 -21.10
C PRO A 34 14.83 0.13 -21.94
N ARG A 35 15.53 1.21 -21.57
CA ARG A 35 16.74 1.65 -22.29
C ARG A 35 18.01 1.40 -21.49
N GLU A 36 18.05 1.88 -20.26
CA GLU A 36 19.25 1.83 -19.42
C GLU A 36 18.88 2.02 -17.94
N SER A 37 19.67 1.43 -17.04
CA SER A 37 19.50 1.62 -15.61
C SER A 37 20.52 2.63 -15.09
N TRP A 38 20.11 3.43 -14.12
CA TRP A 38 20.92 4.48 -13.53
C TRP A 38 20.88 4.35 -12.02
N LEU A 39 22.06 4.49 -11.42
CA LEU A 39 22.25 4.69 -10.00
C LEU A 39 22.23 6.19 -9.72
N ILE A 40 21.32 6.65 -8.87
CA ILE A 40 21.02 8.06 -8.62
C ILE A 40 21.17 8.32 -7.13
N CYS A 41 21.90 9.37 -6.76
CA CYS A 41 22.00 9.81 -5.36
C CYS A 41 20.69 10.44 -4.87
N ASP A 42 20.31 10.15 -3.62
CA ASP A 42 19.06 10.60 -2.98
C ASP A 42 19.23 11.92 -2.20
N ASP A 43 20.45 12.46 -2.19
CA ASP A 43 20.85 13.71 -1.51
C ASP A 43 20.53 14.98 -2.33
N GLY A 44 19.88 14.82 -3.49
CA GLY A 44 19.59 15.92 -4.41
C GLY A 44 20.78 16.32 -5.28
N THR A 45 21.94 15.66 -5.15
CA THR A 45 23.04 15.86 -6.09
C THR A 45 22.67 15.32 -7.47
N SER A 46 23.24 15.94 -8.52
CA SER A 46 23.05 15.47 -9.89
C SER A 46 23.94 14.27 -10.24
N ALA A 47 24.57 13.63 -9.24
CA ALA A 47 25.43 12.47 -9.44
C ALA A 47 24.59 11.27 -9.92
N ARG A 48 24.93 10.76 -11.11
CA ARG A 48 24.26 9.61 -11.73
C ARG A 48 25.29 8.74 -12.42
N VAL A 49 25.27 7.45 -12.12
CA VAL A 49 26.16 6.46 -12.74
C VAL A 49 25.31 5.49 -13.55
N ARG A 50 25.64 5.35 -14.84
CA ARG A 50 24.99 4.38 -15.72
C ARG A 50 25.44 2.97 -15.32
N ILE A 51 24.49 2.06 -15.15
CA ILE A 51 24.75 0.67 -14.81
C ILE A 51 24.11 -0.27 -15.84
N PRO A 52 24.59 -1.52 -15.97
CA PRO A 52 23.92 -2.53 -16.78
C PRO A 52 22.44 -2.67 -16.39
N LEU A 53 21.60 -2.98 -17.37
CA LEU A 53 20.16 -3.04 -17.19
C LEU A 53 19.77 -3.96 -16.02
N ARG A 54 18.99 -3.44 -15.08
CA ARG A 54 18.54 -4.18 -13.88
C ARG A 54 17.10 -4.64 -14.04
N TRP A 55 16.92 -5.91 -14.40
CA TRP A 55 15.61 -6.52 -14.61
C TRP A 55 14.65 -6.41 -13.41
N LYS A 56 15.16 -6.41 -12.17
CA LYS A 56 14.34 -6.15 -10.96
C LYS A 56 13.64 -4.79 -11.02
N SER A 57 14.35 -3.75 -11.48
CA SER A 57 13.80 -2.40 -11.68
C SER A 57 12.73 -2.40 -12.78
N VAL A 58 13.00 -3.11 -13.88
CA VAL A 58 12.09 -3.21 -15.01
C VAL A 58 10.78 -3.90 -14.60
N LEU A 59 10.89 -5.06 -13.94
CA LEU A 59 9.74 -5.83 -13.49
C LEU A 59 8.88 -5.03 -12.51
N LEU A 60 9.49 -4.36 -11.53
CA LEU A 60 8.75 -3.52 -10.57
C LEU A 60 8.12 -2.29 -11.21
N ALA A 61 8.71 -1.73 -12.27
CA ALA A 61 8.07 -0.68 -13.06
C ALA A 61 6.77 -1.19 -13.70
N TRP A 62 6.84 -2.32 -14.42
CA TRP A 62 5.66 -2.91 -15.08
C TRP A 62 4.59 -3.36 -14.11
N VAL A 63 4.95 -4.04 -13.02
CA VAL A 63 3.98 -4.47 -12.00
C VAL A 63 3.25 -3.26 -11.41
N ARG A 64 3.97 -2.20 -11.05
CA ARG A 64 3.35 -0.98 -10.49
C ARG A 64 2.46 -0.27 -11.50
N THR A 65 2.90 -0.14 -12.75
CA THR A 65 2.05 0.44 -13.80
C THR A 65 0.79 -0.39 -14.01
N PHE A 66 0.92 -1.71 -14.10
CA PHE A 66 -0.21 -2.62 -14.28
C PHE A 66 -1.23 -2.47 -13.13
N LEU A 67 -0.77 -2.48 -11.88
CA LEU A 67 -1.62 -2.29 -10.70
C LEU A 67 -2.37 -0.95 -10.74
N VAL A 68 -1.69 0.15 -11.07
CA VAL A 68 -2.34 1.47 -11.21
C VAL A 68 -3.38 1.44 -12.31
N THR A 69 -3.06 0.90 -13.49
CA THR A 69 -4.01 0.84 -14.62
C THR A 69 -5.23 -0.02 -14.30
N MET A 70 -5.06 -1.15 -13.61
CA MET A 70 -6.16 -2.01 -13.18
C MET A 70 -7.08 -1.30 -12.18
N VAL A 71 -6.52 -0.67 -11.15
CA VAL A 71 -7.31 0.10 -10.18
C VAL A 71 -8.09 1.23 -10.88
N SER A 72 -7.45 2.00 -11.76
CA SER A 72 -8.14 3.05 -12.53
C SER A 72 -9.26 2.49 -13.40
N SER A 73 -9.05 1.35 -14.08
CA SER A 73 -10.09 0.71 -14.91
C SER A 73 -11.29 0.22 -14.11
N LEU A 74 -11.08 -0.32 -12.90
CA LEU A 74 -12.15 -0.74 -12.00
C LEU A 74 -12.98 0.44 -11.52
N ILE A 75 -12.33 1.56 -11.19
CA ILE A 75 -13.02 2.79 -10.78
C ILE A 75 -13.89 3.32 -11.92
N ILE A 76 -13.33 3.45 -13.14
CA ILE A 76 -14.07 3.92 -14.31
C ILE A 76 -15.25 3.00 -14.63
N SER A 77 -15.02 1.69 -14.58
CA SER A 77 -16.08 0.69 -14.83
C SER A 77 -17.20 0.82 -13.80
N THR A 78 -16.87 0.98 -12.52
CA THR A 78 -17.86 1.16 -11.44
C THR A 78 -18.70 2.42 -11.66
N VAL A 79 -18.09 3.53 -12.05
CA VAL A 79 -18.81 4.78 -12.38
C VAL A 79 -19.70 4.60 -13.62
N ALA A 80 -19.23 3.89 -14.64
CA ALA A 80 -20.02 3.60 -15.83
C ALA A 80 -21.24 2.74 -15.51
N PHE A 81 -21.08 1.70 -14.70
CA PHE A 81 -22.18 0.84 -14.24
C PHE A 81 -23.18 1.58 -13.36
N ALA A 82 -22.71 2.47 -12.48
CA ALA A 82 -23.59 3.28 -11.62
C ALA A 82 -24.50 4.25 -12.40
N ARG A 83 -24.20 4.53 -13.68
CA ARG A 83 -25.01 5.38 -14.55
C ARG A 83 -26.05 4.63 -15.36
N MET A 84 -26.04 3.30 -15.35
CA MET A 84 -27.05 2.50 -16.05
C MET A 84 -28.32 2.45 -15.19
N GLU A 85 -29.46 2.83 -15.77
CA GLU A 85 -30.75 2.77 -15.06
C GLU A 85 -31.09 1.32 -14.69
N PRO A 86 -31.46 1.05 -13.43
CA PRO A 86 -31.82 -0.30 -13.01
C PRO A 86 -33.14 -0.70 -13.67
N GLU A 87 -33.11 -1.73 -14.52
CA GLU A 87 -34.35 -2.36 -14.98
C GLU A 87 -35.09 -2.96 -13.77
N ALA A 88 -36.40 -2.68 -13.68
CA ALA A 88 -37.26 -3.09 -12.59
C ALA A 88 -37.15 -4.61 -12.34
N GLY A 89 -36.73 -4.99 -11.11
CA GLY A 89 -36.62 -6.39 -10.68
C GLY A 89 -35.20 -6.97 -10.66
N LYS A 90 -34.15 -6.22 -11.04
CA LYS A 90 -32.76 -6.68 -10.96
C LYS A 90 -32.09 -6.30 -9.63
N ILE A 91 -31.04 -7.04 -9.29
CA ILE A 91 -30.19 -6.85 -8.09
C ILE A 91 -29.81 -5.37 -7.97
N HIS A 92 -29.93 -4.81 -6.76
CA HIS A 92 -29.61 -3.40 -6.50
C HIS A 92 -28.17 -3.08 -6.97
N PRO A 93 -27.98 -2.05 -7.83
CA PRO A 93 -26.68 -1.77 -8.46
C PRO A 93 -25.57 -1.50 -7.43
N GLY A 94 -25.93 -1.02 -6.24
CA GLY A 94 -25.00 -0.83 -5.12
C GLY A 94 -24.30 -2.12 -4.66
N ILE A 95 -24.97 -3.28 -4.70
CA ILE A 95 -24.35 -4.56 -4.29
C ILE A 95 -23.33 -5.02 -5.34
N ILE A 96 -23.66 -4.84 -6.62
CA ILE A 96 -22.76 -5.18 -7.72
C ILE A 96 -21.48 -4.32 -7.67
N ALA A 97 -21.61 -3.06 -7.26
CA ALA A 97 -20.47 -2.16 -7.10
C ALA A 97 -19.51 -2.56 -5.96
N LEU A 98 -19.91 -3.35 -4.96
CA LEU A 98 -19.02 -3.77 -3.87
C LEU A 98 -17.87 -4.67 -4.34
N VAL A 99 -18.12 -5.49 -5.37
CA VAL A 99 -17.12 -6.43 -5.91
C VAL A 99 -15.90 -5.69 -6.49
N PRO A 100 -16.02 -4.74 -7.44
CA PRO A 100 -14.87 -4.01 -7.97
C PRO A 100 -14.15 -3.18 -6.90
N TRP A 101 -14.85 -2.65 -5.89
CA TRP A 101 -14.23 -1.97 -4.76
C TRP A 101 -13.38 -2.91 -3.90
N GLY A 102 -13.86 -4.11 -3.61
CA GLY A 102 -13.09 -5.14 -2.90
C GLY A 102 -11.82 -5.53 -3.65
N ILE A 103 -11.92 -5.74 -4.96
CA ILE A 103 -10.76 -6.03 -5.82
C ILE A 103 -9.77 -4.85 -5.84
N ALA A 104 -10.26 -3.62 -6.00
CA ALA A 104 -9.43 -2.42 -6.01
C ALA A 104 -8.64 -2.25 -4.70
N LEU A 105 -9.25 -2.55 -3.55
CA LEU A 105 -8.58 -2.52 -2.25
C LEU A 105 -7.44 -3.53 -2.17
N VAL A 106 -7.66 -4.77 -2.61
CA VAL A 106 -6.62 -5.81 -2.63
C VAL A 106 -5.45 -5.39 -3.54
N LEU A 107 -5.75 -4.86 -4.74
CA LEU A 107 -4.72 -4.35 -5.65
C LEU A 107 -3.93 -3.17 -5.06
N ALA A 108 -4.59 -2.28 -4.32
CA ALA A 108 -3.94 -1.18 -3.61
C ALA A 108 -2.99 -1.70 -2.51
N VAL A 109 -3.37 -2.73 -1.77
CA VAL A 109 -2.50 -3.37 -0.78
C VAL A 109 -1.28 -4.01 -1.45
N ILE A 110 -1.47 -4.74 -2.55
CA ILE A 110 -0.36 -5.32 -3.34
C ILE A 110 0.57 -4.22 -3.84
N PHE A 111 0.02 -3.09 -4.29
CA PHE A 111 0.79 -1.93 -4.73
C PHE A 111 1.66 -1.38 -3.61
N VAL A 112 1.13 -1.21 -2.40
CA VAL A 112 1.89 -0.78 -1.21
C VAL A 112 2.99 -1.79 -0.86
N ILE A 113 2.66 -3.09 -0.84
CA ILE A 113 3.63 -4.16 -0.59
C ILE A 113 4.76 -4.14 -1.62
N SER A 114 4.48 -3.80 -2.89
CA SER A 114 5.50 -3.70 -3.93
C SER A 114 6.61 -2.69 -3.59
N TYR A 115 6.32 -1.66 -2.78
CA TYR A 115 7.33 -0.70 -2.33
C TYR A 115 8.29 -1.30 -1.30
N ARG A 116 7.85 -2.26 -0.47
CA ARG A 116 8.71 -2.97 0.48
C ARG A 116 9.82 -3.75 -0.21
N PHE A 117 9.53 -4.32 -1.39
CA PHE A 117 10.51 -5.03 -2.23
C PHE A 117 11.55 -4.12 -2.92
N SER A 118 11.45 -2.80 -2.75
CA SER A 118 12.41 -1.84 -3.33
C SER A 118 13.70 -1.70 -2.54
N ARG A 119 13.80 -2.28 -1.34
CA ARG A 119 15.00 -2.15 -0.50
C ARG A 119 16.17 -2.96 -1.07
N ALA A 120 17.38 -2.43 -0.93
CA ALA A 120 18.62 -3.15 -1.25
C ALA A 120 18.95 -4.17 -0.15
N THR A 121 19.55 -5.29 -0.53
CA THR A 121 20.25 -6.16 0.43
C THR A 121 21.59 -5.52 0.83
N PRO A 122 22.12 -5.75 2.04
CA PRO A 122 23.34 -5.08 2.52
C PRO A 122 24.54 -5.24 1.58
N HIS A 123 24.82 -6.48 1.16
CA HIS A 123 25.88 -6.77 0.20
C HIS A 123 25.70 -6.02 -1.14
N ARG A 124 24.46 -5.94 -1.62
CA ARG A 124 24.14 -5.23 -2.86
C ARG A 124 24.31 -3.72 -2.71
N ALA A 125 23.98 -3.17 -1.54
CA ALA A 125 24.16 -1.76 -1.24
C ALA A 125 25.64 -1.38 -1.23
N ILE A 126 26.52 -2.18 -0.61
CA ILE A 126 27.97 -1.92 -0.59
C ILE A 126 28.53 -1.84 -2.02
N GLN A 127 28.20 -2.83 -2.87
CA GLN A 127 28.59 -2.83 -4.29
C GLN A 127 28.12 -1.60 -5.06
N LEU A 128 26.91 -1.10 -4.77
CA LEU A 128 26.39 0.11 -5.41
C LEU A 128 27.06 1.37 -4.85
N GLY A 129 27.38 1.40 -3.55
CA GLY A 129 28.12 2.49 -2.92
C GLY A 129 29.52 2.66 -3.49
N GLU A 130 30.23 1.55 -3.74
CA GLU A 130 31.55 1.55 -4.38
C GLU A 130 31.52 2.22 -5.78
N LEU A 131 30.47 1.99 -6.57
CA LEU A 131 30.29 2.63 -7.89
C LEU A 131 30.09 4.15 -7.79
N LEU A 132 29.67 4.66 -6.65
CA LEU A 132 29.54 6.10 -6.35
C LEU A 132 30.73 6.65 -5.57
N SER A 133 31.77 5.84 -5.33
CA SER A 133 32.89 6.20 -4.46
C SER A 133 32.47 6.56 -3.02
N ILE A 134 31.36 5.98 -2.54
CA ILE A 134 30.93 6.10 -1.15
C ILE A 134 31.65 5.03 -0.33
N PRO A 135 32.34 5.37 0.77
CA PRO A 135 32.99 4.39 1.64
C PRO A 135 32.00 3.32 2.12
N SER A 136 32.38 2.04 2.06
CA SER A 136 31.55 0.92 2.50
C SER A 136 31.11 1.06 3.96
N ALA A 137 31.98 1.59 4.82
CA ALA A 137 31.71 1.86 6.23
C ALA A 137 30.50 2.80 6.43
N ASP A 138 30.28 3.78 5.54
CA ASP A 138 29.14 4.68 5.63
C ASP A 138 27.84 3.98 5.22
N VAL A 139 27.91 3.15 4.18
CA VAL A 139 26.77 2.32 3.75
C VAL A 139 26.40 1.33 4.84
N GLU A 140 27.36 0.60 5.40
CA GLU A 140 27.17 -0.35 6.49
C GLU A 140 26.56 0.32 7.72
N ARG A 141 27.03 1.52 8.09
CA ARG A 141 26.47 2.28 9.22
C ARG A 141 24.95 2.52 9.07
N LYS A 142 24.45 2.71 7.85
CA LYS A 142 23.00 2.84 7.58
C LYS A 142 22.23 1.53 7.64
N PHE A 143 22.88 0.39 7.42
CA PHE A 143 22.24 -0.93 7.53
C PHE A 143 22.33 -1.52 8.93
N CYS A 144 23.41 -1.23 9.66
CA CYS A 144 23.70 -1.76 11.00
C CYS A 144 22.95 -1.07 12.13
N TRP A 145 22.15 -0.03 11.86
CA TRP A 145 21.37 0.67 12.88
C TRP A 145 19.86 0.47 12.70
N PRO A 146 19.32 -0.51 13.42
CA PRO A 146 18.17 -0.25 14.28
C PRO A 146 18.49 -0.23 15.79
N ASP A 147 19.63 -0.76 16.23
CA ASP A 147 19.77 -1.14 17.65
C ASP A 147 20.42 -0.12 18.59
N SER A 148 21.33 0.73 18.13
CA SER A 148 22.12 1.52 19.11
C SER A 148 21.51 2.87 19.50
N THR A 149 20.27 3.17 19.08
CA THR A 149 19.47 4.21 19.77
C THR A 149 18.90 3.69 21.09
N PHE A 150 18.94 2.38 21.34
CA PHE A 150 18.60 1.77 22.64
C PHE A 150 19.78 1.74 23.62
N ASP A 151 20.99 2.08 23.18
CA ASP A 151 22.20 2.08 24.01
C ASP A 151 22.63 3.47 24.48
N ALA A 152 21.89 4.52 24.15
CA ALA A 152 22.08 5.81 24.82
C ALA A 152 21.69 5.64 26.30
N PRO A 153 22.59 5.88 27.28
CA PRO A 153 22.29 5.66 28.69
C PRO A 153 21.06 6.45 29.16
N GLU A 154 20.82 7.62 28.56
CA GLU A 154 19.65 8.48 28.81
C GLU A 154 18.33 7.86 28.32
N SER A 155 18.38 7.06 27.24
CA SER A 155 17.19 6.33 26.76
C SER A 155 16.87 5.12 27.64
N ARG A 156 17.88 4.51 28.29
CA ARG A 156 17.67 3.35 29.17
C ARG A 156 16.85 3.72 30.40
N GLU A 157 17.00 4.92 30.94
CA GLU A 157 16.26 5.39 32.12
C GLU A 157 14.76 5.57 31.81
N VAL A 158 14.46 6.26 30.70
CA VAL A 158 13.09 6.44 30.19
C VAL A 158 12.46 5.12 29.74
N ILE A 159 13.25 4.24 29.14
CA ILE A 159 12.82 2.90 28.76
C ILE A 159 12.60 2.06 30.01
N THR A 160 13.42 2.08 31.07
CA THR A 160 13.13 1.32 32.29
C THR A 160 11.85 1.78 32.98
N GLU A 161 11.54 3.08 32.96
CA GLU A 161 10.30 3.62 33.53
C GLU A 161 9.06 3.21 32.70
N ILE A 162 9.15 3.28 31.38
CA ILE A 162 8.06 2.87 30.47
C ILE A 162 7.92 1.33 30.40
N THR A 163 9.05 0.61 30.41
CA THR A 163 9.12 -0.85 30.28
C THR A 163 8.77 -1.52 31.60
N GLY A 164 9.01 -0.89 32.76
CA GLY A 164 8.48 -1.39 34.04
C GLY A 164 6.95 -1.46 34.05
N GLY A 165 6.27 -0.41 33.56
CA GLY A 165 4.82 -0.40 33.43
C GLY A 165 4.28 -1.26 32.27
N MET A 166 5.03 -1.38 31.17
CA MET A 166 4.66 -2.23 30.04
C MET A 166 4.97 -3.72 30.27
N VAL A 167 5.93 -4.08 31.11
CA VAL A 167 6.25 -5.48 31.44
C VAL A 167 5.14 -6.10 32.28
N GLU A 168 4.59 -5.40 33.27
CA GLU A 168 3.39 -5.87 34.00
C GLU A 168 2.18 -6.05 33.06
N ALA A 169 1.97 -5.15 32.10
CA ALA A 169 0.90 -5.27 31.10
C ALA A 169 1.18 -6.35 30.04
N SER A 170 2.45 -6.60 29.72
CA SER A 170 2.87 -7.57 28.72
C SER A 170 2.99 -8.98 29.28
N GLU A 171 3.35 -9.20 30.54
CA GLU A 171 3.32 -10.53 31.17
C GLU A 171 1.90 -11.08 31.25
N ALA A 172 0.89 -10.20 31.38
CA ALA A 172 -0.53 -10.54 31.25
C ALA A 172 -0.96 -10.90 29.80
N MET A 173 -0.24 -10.42 28.77
CA MET A 173 -0.53 -10.70 27.35
C MET A 173 0.36 -11.79 26.73
N VAL A 174 1.61 -11.94 27.16
CA VAL A 174 2.64 -12.85 26.64
C VAL A 174 2.44 -14.27 27.17
N GLY A 175 1.73 -14.44 28.30
CA GLY A 175 1.16 -15.73 28.68
C GLY A 175 0.22 -16.34 27.62
N ALA A 176 -0.25 -15.56 26.65
CA ALA A 176 -1.15 -16.03 25.59
C ALA A 176 -0.48 -16.25 24.22
N VAL A 177 0.74 -15.76 23.97
CA VAL A 177 1.36 -15.83 22.63
C VAL A 177 2.86 -16.06 22.74
N GLY A 178 3.23 -17.32 22.94
CA GLY A 178 4.61 -17.79 22.90
C GLY A 178 5.11 -17.99 21.47
N GLU A 179 6.28 -17.40 21.21
CA GLU A 179 7.28 -17.59 20.16
C GLU A 179 6.94 -18.52 18.99
N ALA A 180 6.95 -17.97 17.76
CA ALA A 180 7.22 -18.83 16.62
C ALA A 180 8.10 -18.15 15.54
N PRO A 181 9.03 -18.93 14.91
CA PRO A 181 10.11 -18.44 14.05
C PRO A 181 9.58 -17.94 12.69
N GLY A 182 10.43 -17.35 11.83
CA GLY A 182 10.06 -16.69 10.56
C GLY A 182 9.09 -17.40 9.59
N GLN A 183 8.77 -18.69 9.79
CA GLN A 183 7.60 -19.33 9.20
C GLN A 183 6.26 -18.69 9.63
N VAL A 184 6.19 -18.06 10.81
CA VAL A 184 5.01 -17.32 11.31
C VAL A 184 4.70 -16.10 10.48
N LEU A 185 5.71 -15.40 9.95
CA LEU A 185 5.44 -14.25 9.09
C LEU A 185 4.86 -14.70 7.75
N TYR A 186 5.34 -15.84 7.22
CA TYR A 186 4.77 -16.47 6.03
C TYR A 186 3.35 -16.98 6.30
N PHE A 187 3.12 -17.64 7.45
CA PHE A 187 1.80 -18.07 7.89
C PHE A 187 0.87 -16.88 8.16
N ALA A 188 1.35 -15.76 8.70
CA ALA A 188 0.55 -14.57 8.96
C ALA A 188 0.16 -13.87 7.65
N VAL A 189 1.07 -13.77 6.68
CA VAL A 189 0.75 -13.25 5.35
C VAL A 189 -0.21 -14.20 4.62
N LEU A 190 0.05 -15.49 4.66
CA LEU A 190 -0.84 -16.50 4.07
C LEU A 190 -2.21 -16.50 4.76
N LEU A 191 -2.27 -16.38 6.09
CA LEU A 191 -3.48 -16.26 6.90
C LEU A 191 -4.23 -14.96 6.59
N THR A 192 -3.53 -13.84 6.37
CA THR A 192 -4.17 -12.57 6.00
C THR A 192 -4.75 -12.64 4.59
N VAL A 193 -4.05 -13.31 3.66
CA VAL A 193 -4.53 -13.54 2.29
C VAL A 193 -5.70 -14.53 2.28
N THR A 194 -5.61 -15.63 3.02
CA THR A 194 -6.71 -16.62 3.12
C THR A 194 -7.89 -16.08 3.92
N MET A 195 -7.69 -15.28 4.97
CA MET A 195 -8.75 -14.53 5.64
C MET A 195 -9.35 -13.47 4.72
N GLY A 196 -8.55 -12.82 3.85
CA GLY A 196 -9.06 -11.91 2.83
C GLY A 196 -9.94 -12.62 1.80
N ILE A 197 -9.51 -13.80 1.33
CA ILE A 197 -10.28 -14.65 0.40
C ILE A 197 -11.51 -15.24 1.10
N ALA A 198 -11.41 -15.63 2.37
CA ALA A 198 -12.52 -16.16 3.16
C ALA A 198 -13.53 -15.06 3.53
N CYS A 199 -13.10 -13.85 3.87
CA CYS A 199 -13.96 -12.69 4.04
C CYS A 199 -14.62 -12.31 2.72
N LEU A 200 -13.91 -12.36 1.59
CA LEU A 200 -14.50 -12.16 0.27
C LEU A 200 -15.53 -13.25 -0.03
N GLY A 201 -15.23 -14.51 0.26
CA GLY A 201 -16.15 -15.64 0.15
C GLY A 201 -17.35 -15.55 1.09
N LEU A 202 -17.19 -14.99 2.29
CA LEU A 202 -18.27 -14.72 3.25
C LEU A 202 -19.12 -13.53 2.82
N VAL A 203 -18.54 -12.49 2.21
CA VAL A 203 -19.30 -11.36 1.65
C VAL A 203 -20.08 -11.80 0.41
N LEU A 204 -19.44 -12.56 -0.47
CA LEU A 204 -20.11 -13.16 -1.64
C LEU A 204 -21.16 -14.18 -1.20
N GLY A 205 -20.84 -15.03 -0.23
CA GLY A 205 -21.74 -16.02 0.36
C GLY A 205 -22.90 -15.37 1.09
N ALA A 206 -22.68 -14.30 1.84
CA ALA A 206 -23.73 -13.50 2.47
C ALA A 206 -24.57 -12.75 1.43
N GLY A 207 -23.98 -12.29 0.32
CA GLY A 207 -24.73 -11.72 -0.81
C GLY A 207 -25.63 -12.74 -1.50
N VAL A 208 -25.15 -13.98 -1.68
CA VAL A 208 -25.93 -15.11 -2.21
C VAL A 208 -27.02 -15.52 -1.21
N LEU A 209 -26.67 -15.67 0.07
CA LEU A 209 -27.62 -15.99 1.14
C LEU A 209 -28.67 -14.90 1.29
N TYR A 210 -28.27 -13.63 1.18
CA TYR A 210 -29.15 -12.47 1.18
C TYR A 210 -30.11 -12.49 -0.02
N GLY A 211 -29.61 -12.79 -1.21
CA GLY A 211 -30.44 -13.02 -2.39
C GLY A 211 -31.46 -14.15 -2.17
N VAL A 212 -31.04 -15.25 -1.56
CA VAL A 212 -31.91 -16.39 -1.23
C VAL A 212 -32.95 -16.03 -0.14
N THR A 213 -32.57 -15.27 0.89
CA THR A 213 -33.48 -14.85 1.97
C THR A 213 -34.45 -13.74 1.53
N HIS A 214 -34.07 -12.94 0.52
CA HIS A 214 -34.95 -11.92 -0.07
C HIS A 214 -36.00 -12.56 -1.00
N ILE A 215 -35.66 -13.66 -1.67
CA ILE A 215 -36.66 -14.54 -2.32
C ILE A 215 -37.60 -15.16 -1.28
N ALA A 216 -37.13 -15.35 -0.04
CA ALA A 216 -37.90 -15.93 1.08
C ALA A 216 -38.65 -14.92 1.98
N GLY A 217 -38.63 -13.61 1.68
CA GLY A 217 -39.51 -12.62 2.34
C GLY A 217 -39.12 -12.17 3.76
N THR A 218 -37.84 -11.92 4.04
CA THR A 218 -37.38 -11.34 5.33
C THR A 218 -37.15 -9.81 5.26
N SER A 219 -37.38 -9.09 6.38
CA SER A 219 -37.59 -7.64 6.44
C SER A 219 -36.30 -6.78 6.39
N ALA A 220 -36.40 -5.65 5.69
CA ALA A 220 -35.30 -4.77 5.23
C ALA A 220 -34.50 -4.00 6.30
N THR A 221 -34.91 -4.01 7.57
CA THR A 221 -34.36 -3.14 8.63
C THR A 221 -32.94 -3.52 9.09
N VAL A 222 -32.52 -4.78 8.92
CA VAL A 222 -31.18 -5.25 9.35
C VAL A 222 -30.07 -4.84 8.36
N VAL A 223 -30.43 -4.56 7.10
CA VAL A 223 -29.47 -4.29 6.03
C VAL A 223 -28.98 -2.85 6.05
N TYR A 224 -29.83 -1.90 6.44
CA TYR A 224 -29.50 -0.48 6.49
C TYR A 224 -28.47 -0.13 7.58
N SER A 225 -28.48 -0.80 8.73
CA SER A 225 -27.56 -0.48 9.84
C SER A 225 -26.12 -0.88 9.53
N THR A 226 -25.92 -1.97 8.79
CA THR A 226 -24.59 -2.47 8.40
C THR A 226 -23.96 -1.67 7.27
N THR A 227 -24.76 -1.11 6.35
CA THR A 227 -24.26 -0.20 5.30
C THR A 227 -23.84 1.15 5.86
N LEU A 228 -24.58 1.70 6.83
CA LEU A 228 -24.24 2.99 7.44
C LEU A 228 -22.94 2.93 8.26
N LEU A 229 -22.69 1.81 8.93
CA LEU A 229 -21.49 1.59 9.73
C LEU A 229 -20.23 1.46 8.85
N THR A 230 -20.34 0.78 7.72
CA THR A 230 -19.22 0.61 6.77
C THR A 230 -18.91 1.90 6.01
N ALA A 231 -19.93 2.68 5.65
CA ALA A 231 -19.78 3.96 4.96
C ALA A 231 -19.06 5.04 5.78
N THR A 232 -19.14 4.98 7.12
CA THR A 232 -18.54 5.99 8.01
C THR A 232 -17.20 5.54 8.61
N ALA A 233 -17.04 4.26 8.93
CA ALA A 233 -15.81 3.75 9.55
C ALA A 233 -14.62 3.71 8.58
N ILE A 234 -14.84 3.36 7.31
CA ILE A 234 -13.77 3.20 6.31
C ILE A 234 -13.10 4.55 5.98
N PRO A 235 -13.82 5.66 5.72
CA PRO A 235 -13.20 6.97 5.49
C PRO A 235 -12.41 7.48 6.70
N VAL A 236 -12.90 7.25 7.93
CA VAL A 236 -12.19 7.63 9.16
C VAL A 236 -10.90 6.84 9.33
N LEU A 237 -10.90 5.54 9.02
CA LEU A 237 -9.71 4.70 9.05
C LEU A 237 -8.68 5.15 8.00
N ILE A 238 -9.13 5.43 6.77
CA ILE A 238 -8.27 5.95 5.69
C ILE A 238 -7.69 7.31 6.08
N ALA A 239 -8.49 8.22 6.62
CA ALA A 239 -8.04 9.53 7.10
C ALA A 239 -6.98 9.39 8.20
N ARG A 240 -7.15 8.48 9.16
CA ARG A 240 -6.17 8.21 10.22
C ARG A 240 -4.88 7.60 9.68
N LEU A 241 -4.96 6.70 8.70
CA LEU A 241 -3.79 6.11 8.04
C LEU A 241 -3.04 7.16 7.22
N CYS A 242 -3.74 7.99 6.46
CA CYS A 242 -3.17 9.11 5.71
C CYS A 242 -2.51 10.13 6.65
N HIS A 243 -3.16 10.48 7.75
CA HIS A 243 -2.59 11.37 8.77
C HIS A 243 -1.29 10.80 9.36
N ARG A 244 -1.27 9.51 9.76
CA ARG A 244 -0.05 8.86 10.25
C ARG A 244 1.06 8.82 9.19
N MET A 245 0.73 8.65 7.92
CA MET A 245 1.72 8.64 6.84
C MET A 245 2.25 10.04 6.51
N LEU A 246 1.44 11.10 6.67
CA LEU A 246 1.85 12.49 6.44
C LEU A 246 2.82 13.01 7.51
N HIS A 247 2.77 12.47 8.73
CA HIS A 247 3.66 12.85 9.83
C HIS A 247 5.00 12.09 9.87
N GLN A 248 5.27 11.19 8.92
CA GLN A 248 6.57 10.52 8.82
C GLN A 248 7.57 11.45 8.09
N PRO A 249 8.61 11.98 8.77
CA PRO A 249 9.44 13.07 8.23
C PRO A 249 10.37 12.71 7.07
N VAL A 250 10.30 11.51 6.47
CA VAL A 250 11.41 10.96 5.66
C VAL A 250 11.09 10.69 4.19
N TYR A 251 9.84 10.78 3.72
CA TYR A 251 9.51 10.39 2.35
C TYR A 251 8.47 11.34 1.75
N PHE A 252 8.37 11.42 0.42
CA PHE A 252 7.37 12.20 -0.33
C PHE A 252 7.84 13.56 -0.88
N GLY A 253 8.96 13.59 -1.59
CA GLY A 253 9.27 14.68 -2.54
C GLY A 253 8.42 14.63 -3.82
N GLU A 254 8.20 13.44 -4.41
CA GLU A 254 7.48 13.28 -5.69
C GLU A 254 6.04 12.77 -5.56
N SER A 255 5.64 12.16 -4.44
CA SER A 255 4.33 11.50 -4.28
C SER A 255 3.34 12.25 -3.39
N ARG A 256 3.67 13.46 -2.91
CA ARG A 256 2.73 14.34 -2.18
C ARG A 256 1.46 14.63 -2.99
N GLY A 257 1.60 14.91 -4.29
CA GLY A 257 0.46 15.16 -5.18
C GLY A 257 -0.49 13.97 -5.24
N PHE A 258 0.02 12.75 -5.38
CA PHE A 258 -0.79 11.53 -5.43
C PHE A 258 -1.62 11.30 -4.15
N TRP A 259 -1.03 11.51 -2.97
CA TRP A 259 -1.73 11.33 -1.71
C TRP A 259 -2.74 12.42 -1.40
N ILE A 260 -2.46 13.68 -1.79
CA ILE A 260 -3.42 14.77 -1.69
C ILE A 260 -4.62 14.47 -2.60
N THR A 261 -4.38 14.04 -3.84
CA THR A 261 -5.46 13.64 -4.75
C THR A 261 -6.25 12.47 -4.18
N LEU A 262 -5.60 11.44 -3.63
CA LEU A 262 -6.28 10.29 -3.03
C LEU A 262 -7.16 10.70 -1.82
N CYS A 263 -6.65 11.55 -0.92
CA CYS A 263 -7.41 12.09 0.22
C CYS A 263 -8.58 12.98 -0.23
N CYS A 264 -8.37 13.86 -1.20
CA CYS A 264 -9.44 14.71 -1.74
C CYS A 264 -10.52 13.86 -2.42
N THR A 265 -10.14 12.84 -3.19
CA THR A 265 -11.11 11.96 -3.85
C THR A 265 -11.89 11.10 -2.86
N SER A 266 -11.28 10.62 -1.75
CA SER A 266 -12.00 9.85 -0.74
C SER A 266 -12.99 10.70 0.06
N TRP A 267 -12.66 11.94 0.37
CA TRP A 267 -13.57 12.89 1.02
C TRP A 267 -14.73 13.29 0.12
N VAL A 268 -14.46 13.58 -1.16
CA VAL A 268 -15.51 13.91 -2.14
C VAL A 268 -16.42 12.69 -2.37
N LEU A 269 -15.87 11.47 -2.45
CA LEU A 269 -16.69 10.26 -2.56
C LEU A 269 -17.56 10.04 -1.31
N GLY A 270 -16.99 10.22 -0.11
CA GLY A 270 -17.72 10.08 1.15
C GLY A 270 -18.87 11.08 1.26
N ALA A 271 -18.63 12.34 0.89
CA ALA A 271 -19.65 13.38 0.89
C ALA A 271 -20.75 13.15 -0.17
N LEU A 272 -20.39 12.67 -1.36
CA LEU A 272 -21.36 12.33 -2.39
C LEU A 272 -22.20 11.10 -2.01
N LEU A 273 -21.59 10.08 -1.40
CA LEU A 273 -22.29 8.90 -0.90
C LEU A 273 -23.25 9.26 0.25
N SER A 274 -22.87 10.18 1.14
CA SER A 274 -23.77 10.64 2.21
C SER A 274 -24.95 11.45 1.66
N ILE A 275 -24.77 12.25 0.61
CA ILE A 275 -25.85 12.98 -0.05
C ILE A 275 -26.84 12.01 -0.73
N PHE A 276 -26.34 10.96 -1.38
CA PHE A 276 -27.16 9.93 -2.02
C PHE A 276 -27.86 8.97 -1.04
N THR A 277 -27.40 8.89 0.22
CA THR A 277 -28.10 8.10 1.26
C THR A 277 -29.22 8.90 1.94
N ILE A 278 -29.20 10.23 1.81
CA ILE A 278 -30.19 11.15 2.42
C ILE A 278 -31.35 11.45 1.45
N LEU A 279 -31.10 11.37 0.13
CA LEU A 279 -32.10 11.50 -0.93
C LEU A 279 -32.74 10.14 -1.24
#